data_AF-A0A1G2D1I0-F1
#
_entry.id   AF-A0A1G2D1I0-F1
#
_cell.length_a   1.000
_cell.length_b   1.000
_cell.length_c   1.000
_cell.angle_alpha   90.00
_cell.angle_beta   90.00
_cell.angle_gamma   90.00
#
_symmetry.space_group_name_H-M   'P 1'
#
loop_
_entity.id
_entity.type
_entity.pdbx_description
1 polymer ?
#
loop_
_entity_poly.entity_id
_entity_poly.type
_entity_poly.pdbx_seq_one_letter_code
_entity_poly.pdbx_strand_id
1 'polypeptide(L)' 'MPKLGPISLRVFIARMKKFGFAGPHQEGKHPYMVKETVTLTVPNPHDGEISQDLLIRLLRQAGITRAEWMNWEG' A
#
# COMPACT_ATOMS: atom_id res chain seq x y z
N MET A 1 -13.99 14.75 -6.50
CA MET A 1 -12.76 14.10 -5.97
C MET A 1 -12.31 13.03 -6.97
N PRO A 2 -11.04 12.97 -7.38
CA PRO A 2 -10.56 11.92 -8.27
C PRO A 2 -10.83 10.54 -7.66
N LYS A 3 -11.33 9.60 -8.46
CA LYS A 3 -11.65 8.24 -8.00
C LYS A 3 -10.34 7.48 -7.74
N LEU A 4 -10.28 6.77 -6.63
CA LEU A 4 -9.22 5.77 -6.43
C LEU A 4 -9.56 4.60 -7.34
N GLY A 5 -8.80 4.40 -8.41
CA GLY A 5 -8.89 3.18 -9.22
C GLY A 5 -8.16 2.01 -8.55
N PRO A 6 -8.38 0.77 -9.03
CA PRO A 6 -7.47 -0.32 -8.71
C PRO A 6 -6.04 0.05 -9.12
N ILE A 7 -5.05 -0.42 -8.36
CA ILE A 7 -3.64 -0.19 -8.65
C ILE A 7 -2.88 -1.51 -8.64
N SER A 8 -1.85 -1.63 -9.46
CA SER A 8 -0.98 -2.80 -9.38
C SER A 8 -0.26 -2.86 -8.03
N LEU A 9 0.00 -4.09 -7.56
CA LEU A 9 0.79 -4.33 -6.36
C LEU A 9 2.16 -3.63 -6.41
N ARG A 10 2.78 -3.59 -7.59
CA ARG A 10 4.06 -2.92 -7.83
C ARG A 10 3.98 -1.41 -7.59
N VAL A 11 2.94 -0.75 -8.09
CA VAL A 11 2.71 0.69 -7.86
C VAL A 11 2.45 0.97 -6.38
N PHE A 12 1.66 0.12 -5.73
CA PHE A 12 1.43 0.21 -4.29
C PHE A 12 2.74 0.17 -3.50
N ILE A 13 3.57 -0.87 -3.69
CA ILE A 13 4.85 -1.01 -3.01
C ILE A 13 5.77 0.19 -3.27
N ALA A 14 5.86 0.66 -4.52
CA ALA A 14 6.70 1.79 -4.88
C ALA A 14 6.29 3.07 -4.16
N ARG A 15 4.98 3.36 -4.06
CA ARG A 15 4.47 4.52 -3.32
C ARG A 15 4.64 4.36 -1.82
N MET A 16 4.39 3.18 -1.25
CA MET A 16 4.60 2.93 0.18
C MET A 16 6.05 3.19 0.60
N LYS A 17 7.03 2.85 -0.24
CA LYS A 17 8.44 3.22 -0.02
C LYS A 17 8.66 4.73 0.09
N LYS A 18 7.95 5.53 -0.71
CA LYS A 18 8.01 6.99 -0.66
C LYS A 18 7.36 7.56 0.61
N PHE A 19 6.36 6.88 1.17
CA PHE A 19 5.80 7.20 2.48
C PHE A 19 6.67 6.76 3.67
N GLY A 20 7.86 6.20 3.41
CA GLY A 20 8.82 5.80 4.43
C GLY A 20 8.72 4.33 4.87
N PHE A 21 7.94 3.49 4.16
CA PHE A 21 7.90 2.07 4.44
C PHE A 21 9.10 1.32 3.84
N ALA A 22 9.77 0.49 4.63
CA ALA A 22 10.79 -0.45 4.19
C ALA A 22 10.18 -1.79 3.76
N GLY A 23 10.92 -2.55 2.92
CA GLY A 23 10.51 -3.85 2.42
C GLY A 23 10.15 -3.86 0.91
N PRO A 24 9.31 -4.81 0.44
CA PRO A 24 8.66 -5.85 1.23
C PRO A 24 9.68 -6.86 1.79
N HIS A 25 9.52 -7.21 3.06
CA HIS A 25 10.21 -8.31 3.72
C HIS A 25 9.37 -9.57 3.57
N GLN A 26 10.01 -10.74 3.56
CA GLN A 26 9.31 -12.02 3.44
C GLN A 26 9.89 -13.02 4.44
N GLU A 27 9.25 -13.07 5.61
CA GLU A 27 9.46 -14.09 6.62
C GLU A 27 8.15 -14.87 6.79
N GLY A 28 7.87 -15.78 5.85
CA GLY A 28 6.66 -16.61 5.84
C GLY A 28 5.79 -16.48 4.59
N LYS A 29 4.47 -16.71 4.74
CA LYS A 29 3.52 -16.88 3.63
C LYS A 29 3.18 -15.57 2.89
N HIS A 30 3.21 -14.43 3.57
CA HIS A 30 2.82 -13.14 3.01
C HIS A 30 3.94 -12.11 3.20
N PRO A 31 4.32 -11.36 2.15
CA PRO A 31 5.25 -10.26 2.29
C PRO A 31 4.65 -9.15 3.17
N TYR A 32 5.49 -8.35 3.81
CA TYR A 32 5.06 -7.21 4.64
C TYR A 32 6.02 -6.02 4.49
N MET A 33 5.53 -4.82 4.75
CA MET A 33 6.31 -3.59 4.77
C MET A 33 6.25 -2.96 6.16
N VAL A 34 7.32 -2.31 6.59
CA VAL A 34 7.42 -1.74 7.95
C VAL A 34 7.76 -0.26 7.90
N LYS A 35 7.15 0.53 8.78
CA LYS A 35 7.49 1.93 9.03
C LYS A 35 7.35 2.19 10.52
N GLU A 36 8.47 2.47 11.19
CA GLU A 36 8.51 2.69 12.64
C GLU A 36 7.81 1.55 13.41
N THR A 37 6.65 1.82 14.03
CA THR A 37 5.84 0.84 14.76
C THR A 37 4.73 0.20 13.92
N VAL A 38 4.55 0.62 12.67
CA VAL A 38 3.52 0.14 11.76
C VAL A 38 4.07 -0.99 10.89
N THR A 39 3.42 -2.15 10.95
CA THR A 39 3.66 -3.27 10.04
C THR A 39 2.44 -3.46 9.15
N LEU A 40 2.65 -3.42 7.84
CA LEU A 40 1.63 -3.54 6.82
C LEU A 40 1.83 -4.82 6.02
N THR A 41 0.94 -5.78 6.17
CA THR A 41 0.94 -6.99 5.35
C THR A 41 0.60 -6.63 3.90
N VAL A 42 1.46 -7.06 2.99
CA VAL A 42 1.26 -6.87 1.55
C VAL A 42 0.36 -8.00 1.06
N PRO A 43 -0.84 -7.69 0.53
CA PRO A 43 -1.70 -8.72 -0.02
C PRO A 43 -1.04 -9.34 -1.25
N ASN A 44 -1.35 -10.60 -1.52
CA ASN A 44 -1.07 -11.23 -2.80
C ASN A 44 -2.38 -11.26 -3.61
N PRO A 45 -2.77 -10.15 -4.28
CA PRO A 45 -3.98 -10.14 -5.09
C PRO A 45 -3.84 -11.17 -6.21
N HIS A 46 -4.85 -12.05 -6.33
CA HIS A 46 -4.87 -13.10 -7.35
C HIS A 46 -4.73 -12.54 -8.78
N ASP A 47 -5.25 -11.34 -9.04
CA ASP A 47 -5.21 -10.66 -10.33
C ASP A 47 -4.08 -9.61 -10.44
N GLY A 48 -3.18 -9.51 -9.45
CA GLY A 48 -2.07 -8.54 -9.45
C GLY A 48 -2.46 -7.09 -9.15
N GLU A 49 -3.76 -6.79 -9.08
CA GLU A 49 -4.32 -5.49 -8.72
C GLU A 49 -4.92 -5.45 -7.32
N ILE A 50 -4.67 -4.36 -6.61
CA ILE A 50 -5.29 -4.03 -5.34
C ILE A 50 -6.57 -3.24 -5.65
N SER A 51 -7.71 -3.83 -5.29
CA SER A 51 -9.01 -3.17 -5.42
C SER A 51 -9.07 -1.88 -4.59
N GLN A 52 -9.92 -0.94 -5.00
CA GLN A 52 -10.11 0.32 -4.29
C GLN A 52 -10.41 0.10 -2.79
N ASP A 53 -11.26 -0.86 -2.46
CA ASP A 53 -11.63 -1.16 -1.07
C ASP A 53 -10.48 -1.72 -0.26
N LEU A 54 -9.67 -2.61 -0.85
CA LEU A 54 -8.49 -3.15 -0.21
C LEU A 54 -7.44 -2.05 -0.01
N LEU A 55 -7.24 -1.20 -1.01
CA LEU A 55 -6.34 -0.06 -0.91
C LEU A 55 -6.74 0.86 0.25
N ILE A 56 -8.02 1.21 0.38
CA ILE A 56 -8.51 2.07 1.47
C ILE A 56 -8.21 1.44 2.84
N ARG A 57 -8.37 0.11 2.99
CA ARG A 57 -8.05 -0.59 4.24
C ARG A 57 -6.56 -0.55 4.55
N LEU A 58 -5.70 -0.78 3.55
CA LEU A 58 -4.25 -0.72 3.71
C LEU A 58 -3.76 0.69 4.07
N LEU A 59 -4.30 1.73 3.42
CA LEU A 59 -3.95 3.12 3.73
C LEU A 59 -4.34 3.50 5.16
N ARG A 60 -5.51 3.07 5.64
CA ARG A 60 -5.93 3.27 7.03
C ARG A 60 -4.99 2.58 8.02
N GLN A 61 -4.58 1.34 7.74
CA GLN A 61 -3.59 0.63 8.57
C GLN A 61 -2.23 1.33 8.56
N ALA A 62 -1.85 1.91 7.42
CA ALA A 62 -0.62 2.66 7.25
C ALA A 62 -0.64 4.08 7.86
N GLY A 63 -1.79 4.53 8.39
CA GLY A 63 -1.98 5.90 8.85
C GLY A 63 -1.93 6.95 7.74
N ILE A 64 -2.11 6.54 6.48
CA ILE A 64 -2.08 7.43 5.30
C ILE A 64 -3.52 7.77 4.93
N THR A 65 -3.82 9.07 4.85
CA THR A 65 -5.11 9.55 4.38
C THR A 65 -5.22 9.41 2.86
N ARG A 66 -6.47 9.33 2.38
CA ARG A 66 -6.73 9.38 0.93
C ARG A 66 -6.19 10.67 0.30
N ALA A 67 -6.21 11.79 1.02
CA ALA A 67 -5.69 13.05 0.52
C ALA A 67 -4.17 12.97 0.30
N GLU A 68 -3.41 12.49 1.28
CA GLU A 68 -1.95 12.28 1.14
C GLU A 68 -1.62 11.32 0.00
N TRP A 69 -2.41 10.25 -0.16
CA TRP A 69 -2.24 9.31 -1.26
C TRP A 69 -2.51 9.93 -2.65
N MET A 70 -3.50 10.83 -2.75
CA MET A 70 -3.92 11.44 -4.02
C MET A 70 -3.14 12.70 -4.38
N ASN A 71 -2.63 13.42 -3.37
CA ASN A 71 -1.73 14.56 -3.55
C ASN A 71 -0.31 14.12 -3.90
N TRP A 72 -0.09 12.82 -4.08
CA TRP A 72 1.11 12.31 -4.69
C TRP A 72 1.10 12.62 -6.18
N GLU A 73 1.69 13.75 -6.55
CA GLU A 73 2.22 13.99 -7.88
C GLU A 73 3.58 13.28 -7.97
N GLY A 74 3.61 12.17 -8.70
CA GLY A 74 4.84 11.49 -9.09
C GLY A 74 5.31 12.02 -10.44
#